data_AF-A0A087DPL8-F1
#
_entry.id   AF-A0A087DPL8-F1
#
_cell.length_a   1.000
_cell.length_b   1.000
_cell.length_c   1.000
_cell.angle_alpha   90.00
_cell.angle_beta   90.00
_cell.angle_gamma   90.00
#
_symmetry.space_group_name_H-M   'P 1'
#
loop_
_entity.id
_entity.type
_entity.pdbx_description
1 polymer ?
#
loop_
_entity_poly.entity_id
_entity_poly.type
_entity_poly.pdbx_seq_one_letter_code
_entity_poly.pdbx_strand_id
1 'polypeptide(L)'
;MAAVLGLIIGVVIGVFVQPDIPVWIQPYLPIMVVAALDALLGAVRAYFERRFSDRVFIISFFANVITATLLVLLGNQLGVGSQLQTAVIVVLGIRIFSNVSAIRRFIFRG
;
A
#
# COMPACT_ATOMS: atom_id res chain seq x y z
N MET A 1 13.42 11.91 3.02
CA MET A 1 14.08 11.01 4.00
C MET A 1 13.23 10.75 5.24
N ALA A 2 12.65 11.76 5.89
CA ALA A 2 11.85 11.57 7.12
C ALA A 2 10.67 10.60 6.95
N ALA A 3 10.01 10.61 5.80
CA ALA A 3 8.85 9.75 5.53
C ALA A 3 9.20 8.25 5.46
N VAL A 4 10.36 7.91 4.89
CA VAL A 4 10.85 6.53 4.80
C VAL A 4 11.21 5.99 6.19
N LEU A 5 11.85 6.82 7.03
CA LEU A 5 12.16 6.47 8.41
C LEU A 5 10.90 6.25 9.25
N GLY A 6 9.92 7.14 9.14
CA GLY A 6 8.65 7.00 9.85
C GLY A 6 7.92 5.70 9.49
N LEU A 7 7.97 5.30 8.22
CA LEU A 7 7.43 4.02 7.79
C LEU A 7 8.18 2.83 8.39
N ILE A 8 9.52 2.82 8.32
CA ILE A 8 10.33 1.72 8.86
C ILE A 8 10.02 1.55 10.35
N ILE A 9 9.97 2.66 11.09
CA ILE A 9 9.60 2.66 12.51
C ILE A 9 8.20 2.08 12.71
N GLY A 10 7.22 2.53 11.91
CA GLY A 10 5.85 2.02 11.99
C GLY A 10 5.73 0.51 11.73
N VAL A 11 6.47 -0.02 10.75
CA VAL A 11 6.52 -1.46 10.45
C VAL A 11 7.15 -2.23 11.61
N VAL A 12 8.28 -1.75 12.15
CA VAL A 12 8.96 -2.38 13.29
C VAL A 12 8.03 -2.42 14.51
N ILE A 13 7.40 -1.30 14.86
CA ILE A 13 6.44 -1.24 15.96
C ILE A 13 5.29 -2.22 15.74
N GLY A 14 4.69 -2.26 14.54
CA GLY A 14 3.59 -3.16 14.24
C GLY A 14 3.94 -4.65 14.41
N VAL A 15 5.15 -5.05 13.99
CA VAL A 15 5.62 -6.44 14.10
C VAL A 15 5.90 -6.86 15.54
N PHE A 16 6.45 -5.97 16.36
CA PHE A 16 6.83 -6.28 17.75
C PHE A 16 5.69 -6.10 18.76
N VAL A 17 4.83 -5.09 18.58
CA VAL A 17 3.75 -4.79 19.52
C VAL A 17 2.54 -5.69 19.30
N GLN A 18 2.34 -6.21 18.07
CA GLN A 18 1.22 -7.09 17.71
C GLN A 18 -0.12 -6.65 18.33
N PRO A 19 -0.56 -5.40 18.09
CA PRO A 19 -1.77 -4.89 18.72
C PRO A 19 -2.96 -5.77 18.36
N ASP A 20 -3.81 -6.06 19.35
CA ASP A 20 -5.03 -6.83 19.13
C ASP A 20 -5.92 -6.11 18.12
N ILE A 21 -6.14 -6.74 16.96
CA ILE A 21 -6.94 -6.17 15.89
C ILE A 21 -8.41 -6.52 16.15
N PRO A 22 -9.27 -5.51 16.37
CA PRO A 22 -10.69 -5.73 16.54
C PRO A 22 -11.33 -6.43 15.33
N VAL A 23 -12.32 -7.29 15.56
CA VAL A 23 -12.98 -8.12 14.52
C VAL A 23 -13.49 -7.30 13.33
N TRP A 24 -14.03 -6.11 13.58
CA TRP A 24 -14.55 -5.20 12.55
C TRP A 24 -13.48 -4.61 11.62
N ILE A 25 -12.20 -4.57 12.03
CA ILE A 25 -11.09 -4.06 11.21
C ILE A 25 -10.41 -5.18 10.41
N GLN A 26 -10.50 -6.43 10.88
CA GLN A 26 -9.82 -7.59 10.27
C GLN A 26 -10.04 -7.73 8.75
N PRO A 27 -11.24 -7.51 8.18
CA PRO A 27 -11.45 -7.61 6.73
C PRO A 27 -10.69 -6.54 5.94
N TYR A 28 -10.50 -5.35 6.51
CA TYR A 28 -9.87 -4.21 5.86
C TYR A 28 -8.34 -4.21 5.97
N LEU A 29 -7.82 -4.90 6.99
CA LEU A 29 -6.39 -4.89 7.29
C LEU A 29 -5.51 -5.41 6.14
N PRO A 30 -5.81 -6.55 5.49
CA PRO A 30 -5.03 -6.99 4.33
C PRO A 30 -5.03 -5.96 3.19
N ILE A 31 -6.16 -5.30 2.94
CA ILE A 31 -6.28 -4.28 1.88
C ILE A 31 -5.41 -3.07 2.22
N MET A 32 -5.46 -2.60 3.47
CA MET A 32 -4.64 -1.47 3.92
C MET A 32 -3.15 -1.78 3.80
N VAL A 33 -2.73 -2.98 4.19
CA VAL A 33 -1.33 -3.43 4.07
C VAL A 33 -0.90 -3.48 2.61
N VAL A 34 -1.70 -4.10 1.74
CA VAL A 34 -1.38 -4.21 0.31
C VAL A 34 -1.35 -2.84 -0.37
N ALA A 35 -2.27 -1.93 -0.03
CA ALA A 35 -2.28 -0.56 -0.54
C ALA A 35 -1.07 0.26 -0.08
N ALA A 36 -0.66 0.09 1.18
CA ALA A 36 0.56 0.67 1.71
C ALA A 36 1.80 0.15 0.97
N LEU A 37 1.90 -1.18 0.77
CA LEU A 37 3.00 -1.80 0.02
C LEU A 37 3.08 -1.32 -1.43
N ASP A 38 1.95 -1.14 -2.12
CA ASP A 38 1.90 -0.57 -3.47
C ASP A 38 2.50 0.85 -3.51
N ALA A 39 2.10 1.71 -2.56
CA ALA A 39 2.64 3.06 -2.45
C ALA A 39 4.16 3.07 -2.16
N LEU A 40 4.65 2.12 -1.36
CA LEU A 40 6.08 1.97 -1.08
C LEU A 40 6.88 1.56 -2.31
N LEU A 41 6.39 0.59 -3.07
CA LEU A 41 7.04 0.18 -4.31
C LEU A 41 6.99 1.29 -5.35
N GLY A 42 5.91 2.06 -5.42
CA GLY A 42 5.82 3.28 -6.23
C GLY A 42 6.87 4.32 -5.82
N ALA A 43 7.09 4.52 -4.52
CA ALA A 43 8.11 5.43 -4.00
C ALA A 43 9.54 4.97 -4.33
N VAL A 44 9.83 3.68 -4.16
CA VAL A 44 11.13 3.08 -4.53
C VAL A 44 11.38 3.25 -6.02
N ARG A 45 10.37 3.00 -6.86
CA ARG A 45 10.46 3.25 -8.30
C ARG A 45 10.76 4.72 -8.60
N ALA A 46 10.04 5.66 -8.00
CA ALA A 46 10.28 7.09 -8.18
C ALA A 46 11.69 7.53 -7.72
N TYR A 47 12.24 6.85 -6.72
CA TYR A 47 13.61 7.06 -6.27
C TYR A 47 14.63 6.66 -7.35
N PHE A 48 14.49 5.48 -7.96
CA PHE A 48 15.33 5.06 -9.09
C PHE A 48 15.17 5.97 -10.31
N GLU A 49 13.98 6.52 -10.54
CA GLU A 49 13.70 7.48 -11.61
C GLU A 49 14.20 8.92 -11.30
N ARG A 50 14.85 9.15 -10.14
CA ARG A 50 15.27 10.49 -9.65
C ARG A 50 14.14 11.52 -9.57
N ARG A 51 12.89 11.07 -9.39
CA ARG A 51 11.68 11.90 -9.29
C ARG A 51 11.01 11.81 -7.92
N PHE A 52 11.69 11.22 -6.94
CA PHE A 52 11.15 11.04 -5.60
C PHE A 52 10.95 12.37 -4.87
N SER A 53 9.77 12.53 -4.26
CA SER A 53 9.42 13.65 -3.39
C SER A 53 8.69 13.13 -2.16
N ASP A 54 9.19 13.48 -0.97
CA ASP A 54 8.63 13.06 0.32
C ASP A 54 7.14 13.45 0.44
N ARG A 55 6.77 14.65 -0.02
CA ARG A 55 5.38 15.14 0.01
C ARG A 55 4.47 14.28 -0.86
N VAL A 56 4.92 13.95 -2.07
CA VAL A 56 4.16 13.13 -3.01
C VAL A 56 4.00 11.71 -2.48
N PHE A 57 5.04 11.16 -1.85
CA PHE A 57 4.95 9.86 -1.20
C PHE A 57 3.91 9.83 -0.07
N ILE A 58 3.95 10.78 0.86
CA ILE A 58 3.00 10.85 1.98
C ILE A 58 1.56 10.94 1.45
N ILE A 59 1.32 11.84 0.49
CA ILE A 59 0.00 12.01 -0.11
C ILE A 59 -0.45 10.71 -0.79
N SER A 60 0.41 10.09 -1.61
CA SER A 60 0.09 8.85 -2.31
C SER A 60 -0.16 7.68 -1.35
N PHE A 61 0.60 7.59 -0.26
CA PHE A 61 0.45 6.53 0.73
C PHE A 61 -0.93 6.59 1.39
N PHE A 62 -1.29 7.74 1.95
CA PHE A 62 -2.59 7.92 2.58
C PHE A 62 -3.74 7.86 1.57
N ALA A 63 -3.59 8.48 0.40
CA ALA A 63 -4.61 8.45 -0.64
C ALA A 63 -4.91 7.00 -1.09
N ASN A 64 -3.89 6.18 -1.33
CA ASN A 64 -4.08 4.79 -1.76
C ASN A 64 -4.74 3.94 -0.69
N VAL A 65 -4.28 4.03 0.56
CA VAL A 65 -4.85 3.25 1.69
C VAL A 65 -6.29 3.68 1.95
N ILE A 66 -6.56 4.98 2.06
CA ILE A 66 -7.91 5.50 2.32
C ILE A 66 -8.85 5.12 1.16
N THR A 67 -8.43 5.32 -0.09
CA THR A 67 -9.26 4.98 -1.25
C THR A 67 -9.57 3.49 -1.31
N ALA A 68 -8.57 2.62 -1.07
CA ALA A 68 -8.77 1.18 -1.08
C ALA A 68 -9.73 0.73 0.04
N THR A 69 -9.57 1.25 1.25
CA THR A 69 -10.46 0.96 2.37
C THR A 69 -11.88 1.50 2.12
N LEU A 70 -12.02 2.72 1.61
CA LEU A 70 -13.32 3.31 1.30
C LEU A 70 -14.06 2.51 0.23
N LEU A 71 -13.38 2.05 -0.81
CA LEU A 71 -14.00 1.20 -1.84
C LEU A 71 -14.59 -0.07 -1.25
N VAL A 72 -13.84 -0.77 -0.39
CA VAL A 72 -14.33 -1.99 0.24
C VAL A 72 -15.43 -1.70 1.27
N LEU A 73 -15.34 -0.58 1.99
CA LEU A 73 -16.36 -0.13 2.93
C LEU A 73 -17.68 0.16 2.21
N LEU A 74 -17.64 0.86 1.07
CA LEU A 74 -18.81 1.06 0.22
C LEU A 74 -19.35 -0.27 -0.31
N GLY A 75 -18.47 -1.20 -0.71
CA GLY A 75 -18.86 -2.55 -1.09
C GLY A 75 -19.62 -3.29 -0.01
N ASN A 76 -19.15 -3.21 1.23
CA ASN A 76 -19.81 -3.82 2.39
C ASN A 76 -21.22 -3.25 2.59
N GLN A 77 -21.40 -1.93 2.43
CA GLN A 77 -22.73 -1.31 2.52
C GLN A 77 -23.67 -1.73 1.38
N LEU A 78 -23.12 -2.02 0.20
CA LEU A 78 -23.87 -2.47 -0.97
C LEU A 78 -24.07 -4.00 -1.03
N GLY A 79 -23.59 -4.75 -0.03
CA GLY A 79 -23.66 -6.21 -0.01
C GLY A 79 -22.68 -6.94 -0.95
N VAL A 80 -21.72 -6.21 -1.54
CA VAL A 80 -20.70 -6.73 -2.49
C VAL A 80 -19.26 -6.57 -1.98
N GLY A 81 -19.08 -6.54 -0.65
CA GLY A 81 -17.80 -6.23 -0.03
C GLY A 81 -16.70 -7.24 -0.30
N SER A 82 -17.01 -8.54 -0.32
CA SER A 82 -16.04 -9.60 -0.60
C SER A 82 -15.55 -9.57 -2.06
N GLN A 83 -16.44 -9.23 -3.00
CA GLN A 83 -16.09 -9.03 -4.40
C GLN A 83 -15.21 -7.80 -4.58
N LEU A 84 -15.56 -6.67 -3.95
CA LEU A 84 -14.74 -5.45 -4.02
C LEU A 84 -13.38 -5.63 -3.32
N GLN A 85 -13.32 -6.34 -2.20
CA GLN A 85 -12.07 -6.70 -1.54
C GLN A 85 -11.16 -7.48 -2.50
N THR A 86 -11.69 -8.51 -3.15
CA THR A 86 -10.94 -9.31 -4.13
C THR A 86 -10.47 -8.44 -5.31
N ALA A 87 -11.37 -7.62 -5.87
CA ALA A 87 -11.05 -6.73 -6.98
C ALA A 87 -9.95 -5.73 -6.63
N VAL A 88 -10.03 -5.10 -5.46
CA VAL A 88 -9.01 -4.16 -4.97
C VAL A 88 -7.66 -4.84 -4.78
N ILE A 89 -7.64 -6.03 -4.16
CA ILE A 89 -6.41 -6.80 -3.97
C ILE A 89 -5.78 -7.19 -5.31
N VAL A 90 -6.57 -7.62 -6.29
CA VAL A 90 -6.08 -7.98 -7.63
C VAL A 90 -5.49 -6.76 -8.34
N VAL A 91 -6.20 -5.62 -8.36
CA VAL A 91 -5.73 -4.39 -9.00
C VAL A 91 -4.45 -3.89 -8.34
N LEU A 92 -4.40 -3.86 -7.01
CA LEU A 92 -3.19 -3.51 -6.26
C LEU A 92 -2.05 -4.48 -6.55
N GLY A 93 -2.33 -5.79 -6.58
CA GLY A 93 -1.35 -6.82 -6.91
C GLY A 93 -0.72 -6.59 -8.28
N ILE A 94 -1.52 -6.27 -9.30
CA ILE A 94 -1.03 -5.93 -10.64
C ILE A 94 -0.09 -4.71 -10.59
N ARG A 95 -0.45 -3.66 -9.83
CA ARG A 95 0.41 -2.47 -9.68
C ARG A 95 1.72 -2.78 -8.96
N ILE A 96 1.66 -3.57 -7.90
CA ILE A 96 2.82 -4.07 -7.16
C ILE A 96 3.79 -4.79 -8.11
N PHE A 97 3.31 -5.77 -8.87
CA PHE A 97 4.16 -6.52 -9.82
C PHE A 97 4.72 -5.62 -10.92
N SER A 98 3.94 -4.64 -11.39
CA SER A 98 4.40 -3.64 -12.37
C SER A 98 5.53 -2.77 -11.82
N ASN A 99 5.39 -2.27 -10.58
CA ASN A 99 6.42 -1.48 -9.90
C ASN A 99 7.70 -2.30 -9.67
N VAL A 100 7.57 -3.55 -9.20
CA VAL A 100 8.72 -4.46 -9.04
C VAL A 100 9.43 -4.71 -10.38
N SER A 101 8.66 -4.95 -11.45
CA SER A 101 9.21 -5.14 -12.80
C SER A 101 9.97 -3.91 -13.30
N ALA A 102 9.47 -2.70 -13.00
CA ALA A 102 10.16 -1.46 -13.32
C ALA A 102 11.46 -1.30 -12.52
N ILE A 103 11.43 -1.51 -11.21
CA ILE A 103 12.61 -1.45 -10.33
C ILE A 103 13.67 -2.44 -10.81
N ARG A 104 13.28 -3.68 -11.12
CA ARG A 104 14.19 -4.71 -11.65
C ARG A 104 14.89 -4.24 -12.93
N ARG A 105 14.18 -3.58 -13.85
CA ARG A 105 14.79 -3.06 -15.09
C ARG A 105 15.88 -2.02 -14.80
N PHE A 106 15.67 -1.13 -13.82
CA PHE A 106 16.67 -0.14 -13.44
C PHE A 106 17.91 -0.77 -12.79
N ILE A 107 17.75 -1.86 -12.03
CA ILE A 107 18.87 -2.52 -11.35
C ILE A 107 19.69 -3.39 -12.31
N PHE A 108 19.05 -4.12 -13.23
CA PHE A 108 19.69 -5.16 -14.05
C PHE A 108 19.93 -4.80 -15.53
N ARG A 109 19.46 -3.63 -16.01
CA ARG A 109 19.83 -3.07 -17.33
C ARG A 109 20.56 -1.73 -17.19
N GLY A 110 21.47 -1.67 -16.23
CA GLY A 110 22.66 -0.84 -16.29
C GLY A 110 23.78 -1.60 -16.98
#